data_AF-A0A318TWP5-F1
#
_entry.id   AF-A0A318TWP5-F1
#
_cell.length_a   1.000
_cell.length_b   1.000
_cell.length_c   1.000
_cell.angle_alpha   90.00
_cell.angle_beta   90.00
_cell.angle_gamma   90.00
#
_symmetry.space_group_name_H-M   'P 1'
#
loop_
_entity.id
_entity.type
_entity.pdbx_description
1 polymer ?
#
loop_
_entity_poly.entity_id
_entity_poly.type
_entity_poly.pdbx_seq_one_letter_code
_entity_poly.pdbx_strand_id
1 'polypeptide(L)'
;MIPLGGSVLIESVVDAAKASLVVDLFAVPAIEDYVVARWAYLNGLKRQYYWSASQALEKLLKASLISANVEVKKDSHHIAKMSAKLEALGPRPSLTEPFSTVEPHKLIRGTQSDPMGFIAQIDQYGAPNSRYRLLDFVTYEGDIHRFDETFFRIIVAWESIASVGKNGNPGFLPEHWAFSSDARDAAFKGNRIFQSTNPAHLLHGDGFCMARTPKKMHDYDSEPLKSAMQWLRGLAQLG
;
A
#
# COMPACT_ATOMS: atom_id res chain seq x y z
N MET A 1 -14.55 47.80 -10.67
CA MET A 1 -15.23 46.68 -9.97
C MET A 1 -14.53 45.39 -10.39
N ILE A 2 -13.68 44.85 -9.53
CA ILE A 2 -13.08 43.53 -9.71
C ILE A 2 -13.80 42.61 -8.74
N PRO A 3 -14.78 41.80 -9.17
CA PRO A 3 -15.25 40.71 -8.35
C PRO A 3 -14.36 39.46 -8.60
N LEU A 4 -14.47 38.46 -7.72
CA LEU A 4 -14.12 37.04 -7.96
C LEU A 4 -12.75 36.50 -7.49
N GLY A 5 -12.12 37.05 -6.45
CA GLY A 5 -10.96 36.40 -5.79
C GLY A 5 -11.31 35.38 -4.69
N GLY A 6 -12.48 35.51 -4.04
CA GLY A 6 -12.80 34.74 -2.83
C GLY A 6 -13.24 33.29 -3.05
N SER A 7 -13.92 32.99 -4.16
CA SER A 7 -14.49 31.65 -4.41
C SER A 7 -13.40 30.60 -4.72
N VAL A 8 -12.36 31.00 -5.45
CA VAL A 8 -11.27 30.11 -5.89
C VAL A 8 -10.38 29.70 -4.71
N LEU A 9 -10.17 30.61 -3.75
CA LEU A 9 -9.37 30.34 -2.54
C LEU A 9 -10.08 29.38 -1.58
N ILE A 10 -11.41 29.43 -1.48
CA ILE A 10 -12.16 28.51 -0.62
C ILE A 10 -12.14 27.09 -1.20
N GLU A 11 -12.32 26.95 -2.52
CA GLU A 11 -12.30 25.65 -3.19
C GLU A 11 -10.94 24.96 -3.06
N SER A 12 -9.83 25.69 -3.19
CA SER A 12 -8.49 25.14 -3.03
C SER A 12 -8.18 24.67 -1.60
N VAL A 13 -8.65 25.40 -0.58
CA VAL A 13 -8.49 25.01 0.84
C VAL A 13 -9.30 23.76 1.15
N VAL A 14 -10.52 23.66 0.63
CA VAL A 14 -11.37 22.48 0.84
C VAL A 14 -10.77 21.25 0.18
N ASP A 15 -10.25 21.38 -1.03
CA ASP A 15 -9.57 20.27 -1.72
C ASP A 15 -8.28 19.86 -0.99
N ALA A 16 -7.58 20.81 -0.36
CA ALA A 16 -6.45 20.51 0.51
C ALA A 16 -6.81 19.67 1.73
N ALA A 17 -7.87 20.08 2.42
CA ALA A 17 -8.36 19.35 3.58
C ALA A 17 -8.78 17.92 3.19
N LYS A 18 -9.45 17.75 2.04
CA LYS A 18 -9.81 16.41 1.53
C LYS A 18 -8.58 15.55 1.25
N ALA A 19 -7.57 16.10 0.58
CA ALA A 19 -6.35 15.36 0.28
C ALA A 19 -5.62 14.91 1.55
N SER A 20 -5.49 15.80 2.54
CA SER A 20 -4.91 15.45 3.84
C SER A 20 -5.70 14.32 4.51
N LEU A 21 -7.03 14.43 4.53
CA LEU A 21 -7.89 13.38 5.09
C LEU A 21 -7.73 12.04 4.37
N VAL A 22 -7.53 12.03 3.05
CA VAL A 22 -7.28 10.79 2.31
C VAL A 22 -5.96 10.15 2.72
N VAL A 23 -4.92 10.96 2.90
CA VAL A 23 -3.62 10.47 3.38
C VAL A 23 -3.77 9.88 4.78
N ASP A 24 -4.30 10.66 5.71
CA ASP A 24 -4.34 10.32 7.14
C ASP A 24 -5.27 9.13 7.44
N LEU A 25 -6.42 9.04 6.75
CA LEU A 25 -7.42 8.01 7.02
C LEU A 25 -7.19 6.72 6.23
N PHE A 26 -6.49 6.78 5.10
CA PHE A 26 -6.37 5.63 4.20
C PHE A 26 -4.93 5.29 3.82
N ALA A 27 -4.15 6.23 3.29
CA ALA A 27 -2.80 5.92 2.81
C ALA A 27 -1.85 5.53 3.95
N VAL A 28 -1.84 6.29 5.05
CA VAL A 28 -1.00 5.99 6.22
C VAL A 28 -1.36 4.64 6.84
N PRO A 29 -2.63 4.36 7.19
CA PRO A 29 -2.94 3.08 7.80
C PRO A 29 -2.76 1.91 6.82
N ALA A 30 -2.88 2.13 5.50
CA ALA A 30 -2.55 1.10 4.51
C ALA A 30 -1.07 0.69 4.56
N ILE A 31 -0.16 1.65 4.73
CA ILE A 31 1.28 1.40 4.87
C ILE A 31 1.58 0.67 6.18
N GLU A 32 0.93 1.05 7.28
CA GLU A 32 1.05 0.34 8.56
C GLU A 32 0.61 -1.12 8.43
N ASP A 33 -0.56 -1.36 7.82
CA ASP A 33 -1.07 -2.70 7.55
C ASP A 33 -0.14 -3.51 6.62
N TYR A 34 0.50 -2.87 5.64
CA TYR A 34 1.50 -3.49 4.78
C TYR A 34 2.71 -3.99 5.56
N VAL A 35 3.24 -3.18 6.48
CA VAL A 35 4.35 -3.58 7.36
C VAL A 35 3.94 -4.76 8.25
N VAL A 36 2.74 -4.71 8.84
CA VAL A 36 2.20 -5.80 9.66
C VAL A 36 2.03 -7.08 8.82
N ALA A 37 1.55 -6.97 7.59
CA ALA A 37 1.40 -8.12 6.69
C ALA A 37 2.74 -8.80 6.42
N ARG A 38 3.79 -8.04 6.06
CA ARG A 38 5.14 -8.58 5.85
C ARG A 38 5.69 -9.24 7.10
N TRP A 39 5.57 -8.57 8.25
CA TRP A 39 6.01 -9.15 9.52
C TRP A 39 5.28 -10.46 9.84
N ALA A 40 3.97 -10.50 9.65
CA ALA A 40 3.16 -11.70 9.88
C ALA A 40 3.55 -12.85 8.95
N TYR A 41 3.84 -12.56 7.67
CA TYR A 41 4.31 -13.55 6.71
C TYR A 41 5.63 -14.20 7.16
N LEU A 42 6.63 -13.37 7.50
CA LEU A 42 7.96 -13.82 7.92
C LEU A 42 7.93 -14.64 9.21
N ASN A 43 6.95 -14.41 10.08
CA ASN A 43 6.75 -15.16 11.33
C ASN A 43 5.79 -16.34 11.21
N GLY A 44 5.37 -16.72 9.99
CA GLY A 44 4.47 -17.85 9.76
C GLY A 44 3.02 -17.63 10.24
N LEU A 45 2.63 -16.39 10.55
CA LEU A 45 1.29 -16.00 11.01
C LEU A 45 0.36 -15.80 9.80
N LYS A 46 0.12 -16.86 9.04
CA LYS A 46 -0.52 -16.79 7.71
C LYS A 46 -1.92 -16.13 7.71
N ARG A 47 -2.75 -16.36 8.73
CA ARG A 47 -4.08 -15.71 8.87
C ARG A 47 -3.95 -14.20 9.07
N GLN A 48 -2.99 -13.79 9.90
CA GLN A 48 -2.72 -12.38 10.13
C GLN A 48 -2.12 -11.73 8.88
N TYR A 49 -1.26 -12.44 8.15
CA TYR A 49 -0.74 -11.99 6.85
C TYR A 49 -1.88 -11.63 5.90
N TYR A 50 -2.78 -12.58 5.60
CA TYR A 50 -3.87 -12.32 4.65
C TYR A 50 -4.85 -11.25 5.14
N TRP A 51 -5.12 -11.19 6.44
CA TRP A 51 -5.94 -10.14 7.03
C TRP A 51 -5.32 -8.75 6.83
N SER A 52 -4.06 -8.57 7.24
CA SER A 52 -3.37 -7.29 7.11
C SER A 52 -3.11 -6.92 5.65
N ALA A 53 -2.79 -7.89 4.79
CA ALA A 53 -2.64 -7.67 3.36
C ALA A 53 -3.95 -7.17 2.72
N SER A 54 -5.08 -7.79 3.06
CA SER A 54 -6.40 -7.36 2.61
C SER A 54 -6.70 -5.93 3.08
N GLN A 55 -6.45 -5.62 4.35
CA GLN A 55 -6.65 -4.28 4.90
C GLN A 55 -5.75 -3.21 4.23
N ALA A 56 -4.49 -3.54 3.95
CA ALA A 56 -3.56 -2.67 3.25
C ALA A 56 -4.06 -2.33 1.83
N LEU A 57 -4.42 -3.35 1.04
CA LEU A 57 -4.94 -3.15 -0.32
C LEU A 57 -6.26 -2.40 -0.32
N GLU A 58 -7.20 -2.75 0.56
CA GLU A 58 -8.51 -2.11 0.67
C GLU A 58 -8.39 -0.60 0.91
N LYS A 59 -7.58 -0.20 1.90
CA LYS A 59 -7.39 1.20 2.26
C LYS A 59 -6.67 1.97 1.15
N LEU A 60 -5.64 1.39 0.54
CA LEU A 60 -4.91 2.07 -0.52
C LEU A 60 -5.73 2.22 -1.82
N LEU A 61 -6.57 1.23 -2.15
CA LEU A 61 -7.53 1.35 -3.24
C LEU A 61 -8.57 2.44 -2.96
N LYS A 62 -9.07 2.54 -1.72
CA LYS A 62 -9.95 3.64 -1.30
C LYS A 62 -9.24 4.99 -1.46
N ALA A 63 -7.99 5.10 -1.03
CA ALA A 63 -7.20 6.32 -1.21
C ALA A 63 -7.09 6.70 -2.69
N SER A 64 -6.76 5.73 -3.55
CA SER A 64 -6.64 5.89 -5.00
C SER A 64 -7.93 6.38 -5.64
N LEU A 65 -9.05 5.69 -5.38
CA LEU A 65 -10.35 5.98 -5.97
C LEU A 65 -10.93 7.30 -5.47
N ILE A 66 -10.83 7.59 -4.17
CA ILE A 66 -11.31 8.86 -3.60
C ILE A 66 -10.49 10.02 -4.15
N SER A 67 -9.17 9.87 -4.29
CA SER A 67 -8.30 10.89 -4.93
C SER A 67 -8.73 11.15 -6.39
N ALA A 68 -9.24 10.14 -7.08
CA ALA A 68 -9.80 10.25 -8.42
C ALA A 68 -11.28 10.72 -8.45
N ASN A 69 -11.86 11.12 -7.32
CA ASN A 69 -13.28 11.46 -7.15
C ASN A 69 -14.24 10.33 -7.57
N VAL A 70 -13.83 9.08 -7.40
CA VAL A 70 -14.67 7.90 -7.66
C VAL A 70 -15.35 7.43 -6.37
N GLU A 71 -16.66 7.17 -6.44
CA GLU A 71 -17.43 6.67 -5.31
C GLU A 71 -17.01 5.25 -4.92
N VAL A 72 -16.66 5.05 -3.65
CA VAL A 72 -16.24 3.75 -3.07
C VAL A 72 -17.26 3.12 -2.12
N LYS A 73 -18.31 3.86 -1.73
CA LYS A 73 -19.22 3.46 -0.63
C LYS A 73 -19.87 2.08 -0.86
N LYS A 74 -20.26 1.79 -2.11
CA LYS A 74 -20.92 0.54 -2.50
C LYS A 74 -19.98 -0.67 -2.59
N ASP A 75 -18.68 -0.46 -2.65
CA ASP A 75 -17.67 -1.51 -2.85
C ASP A 75 -16.69 -1.62 -1.67
N SER A 76 -17.07 -1.07 -0.52
CA SER A 76 -16.20 -0.84 0.64
C SER A 76 -15.49 -2.09 1.18
N HIS A 77 -15.92 -3.30 0.82
CA HIS A 77 -15.35 -4.58 1.27
C HIS A 77 -15.02 -5.54 0.12
N HIS A 78 -14.92 -5.03 -1.11
CA HIS A 78 -14.67 -5.85 -2.30
C HIS A 78 -13.44 -5.34 -3.03
N ILE A 79 -12.27 -5.80 -2.60
CA ILE A 79 -10.97 -5.33 -3.11
C ILE A 79 -10.87 -5.57 -4.61
N ALA A 80 -11.33 -6.73 -5.10
CA ALA A 80 -11.33 -7.07 -6.52
C ALA A 80 -12.20 -6.13 -7.39
N LYS A 81 -13.32 -5.61 -6.85
CA LYS A 81 -14.15 -4.63 -7.57
C LYS A 81 -13.48 -3.27 -7.61
N MET A 82 -12.87 -2.86 -6.50
CA MET A 82 -12.14 -1.59 -6.42
C MET A 82 -10.89 -1.58 -7.31
N SER A 83 -10.16 -2.69 -7.40
CA SER A 83 -9.01 -2.80 -8.31
C SER A 83 -9.44 -2.72 -9.78
N ALA A 84 -10.55 -3.37 -10.15
CA ALA A 84 -11.11 -3.25 -11.51
C ALA A 84 -11.52 -1.80 -11.84
N LYS A 85 -12.11 -1.07 -10.87
CA LYS A 85 -12.41 0.36 -11.03
C LYS A 85 -11.15 1.19 -11.20
N LEU A 86 -10.10 0.92 -10.41
CA LEU A 86 -8.84 1.64 -10.48
C LEU A 86 -8.18 1.45 -11.86
N GLU A 87 -8.19 0.23 -12.38
CA GLU A 87 -7.69 -0.09 -13.72
C GLU A 87 -8.45 0.66 -14.83
N ALA A 88 -9.77 0.77 -14.69
CA ALA A 88 -10.62 1.46 -15.66
C ALA A 88 -10.35 2.98 -15.78
N LEU A 89 -9.57 3.57 -14.86
CA LEU A 89 -9.26 5.00 -14.87
C LEU A 89 -8.15 5.43 -15.85
N GLY A 90 -7.57 4.51 -16.63
CA GLY A 90 -6.63 4.83 -17.71
C GLY A 90 -5.14 4.82 -17.30
N PRO A 91 -4.25 5.46 -18.10
CA PRO A 91 -2.83 5.11 -18.18
C PRO A 91 -2.09 5.37 -16.88
N ARG A 92 -1.94 4.30 -16.11
CA ARG A 92 -1.21 4.16 -14.84
C ARG A 92 -0.50 2.80 -14.91
N PRO A 93 0.43 2.47 -14.00
CA PRO A 93 0.99 1.11 -13.98
C PRO A 93 -0.17 0.12 -13.90
N SER A 94 -0.30 -0.71 -14.94
CA SER A 94 -1.47 -1.58 -15.07
C SER A 94 -1.45 -2.63 -13.95
N LEU A 95 -2.60 -2.82 -13.31
CA LEU A 95 -2.83 -3.92 -12.38
C LEU A 95 -3.06 -5.24 -13.12
N THR A 96 -3.07 -5.25 -14.45
CA THR A 96 -3.23 -6.45 -15.27
C THR A 96 -1.91 -6.98 -15.83
N GLU A 97 -0.85 -6.17 -15.83
CA GLU A 97 0.45 -6.61 -16.29
C GLU A 97 0.96 -7.78 -15.43
N PRO A 98 1.55 -8.83 -16.01
CA PRO A 98 2.13 -9.93 -15.25
C PRO A 98 3.16 -9.45 -14.22
N PHE A 99 3.30 -10.18 -13.11
CA PHE A 99 4.32 -9.89 -12.11
C PHE A 99 5.74 -9.98 -12.73
N SER A 100 6.49 -8.89 -12.60
CA SER A 100 7.86 -8.75 -13.12
C SER A 100 8.89 -9.50 -12.28
N THR A 101 8.54 -9.78 -11.02
CA THR A 101 9.50 -10.22 -10.00
C THR A 101 9.55 -11.73 -9.78
N VAL A 102 8.62 -12.47 -10.39
CA VAL A 102 8.55 -13.92 -10.22
C VAL A 102 8.97 -14.60 -11.51
N GLU A 103 10.13 -15.24 -11.49
CA GLU A 103 10.55 -16.08 -12.60
C GLU A 103 9.44 -17.12 -12.87
N PRO A 104 8.87 -17.17 -14.10
CA PRO A 104 7.70 -18.01 -14.41
C PRO A 104 7.90 -19.49 -14.08
N HIS A 105 9.15 -19.96 -14.01
CA HIS A 105 9.50 -21.36 -13.78
C HIS A 105 9.59 -21.77 -12.29
N LYS A 106 9.56 -20.81 -11.34
CA LYS A 106 9.44 -21.09 -9.90
C LYS A 106 8.00 -20.98 -9.38
N LEU A 107 7.08 -20.55 -10.23
CA LEU A 107 5.65 -20.62 -9.95
C LEU A 107 5.22 -22.08 -9.98
N ILE A 108 4.80 -22.59 -8.83
CA ILE A 108 4.12 -23.89 -8.76
C ILE A 108 2.94 -23.82 -9.75
N ARG A 109 2.88 -24.78 -10.70
CA ARG A 109 1.83 -24.87 -11.72
C ARG A 109 0.46 -24.70 -11.06
N GLY A 110 -0.31 -23.70 -11.49
CA GLY A 110 -1.64 -23.39 -10.96
C GLY A 110 -1.71 -22.21 -9.99
N THR A 111 -0.56 -21.65 -9.57
CA THR A 111 -0.56 -20.37 -8.83
C THR A 111 -0.90 -19.24 -9.81
N GLN A 112 -1.98 -18.50 -9.54
CA GLN A 112 -2.45 -17.44 -10.43
C GLN A 112 -1.33 -16.44 -10.71
N SER A 113 -0.98 -16.28 -11.98
CA SER A 113 0.09 -15.40 -12.45
C SER A 113 -0.38 -13.97 -12.66
N ASP A 114 -1.68 -13.73 -12.62
CA ASP A 114 -2.27 -12.42 -12.84
C ASP A 114 -2.50 -11.67 -11.51
N PRO A 115 -2.18 -10.36 -11.43
CA PRO A 115 -2.35 -9.63 -10.18
C PRO A 115 -3.80 -9.50 -9.72
N MET A 116 -4.76 -9.49 -10.65
CA MET A 116 -6.18 -9.45 -10.31
C MET A 116 -6.66 -10.72 -9.60
N GLY A 117 -6.19 -11.87 -10.05
CA GLY A 117 -6.40 -13.16 -9.43
C GLY A 117 -5.75 -13.22 -8.05
N PHE A 118 -4.52 -12.72 -7.92
CA PHE A 118 -3.88 -12.59 -6.61
C PHE A 118 -4.67 -11.67 -5.66
N ILE A 119 -5.19 -10.54 -6.15
CA ILE A 119 -6.06 -9.66 -5.36
C ILE A 119 -7.33 -10.40 -4.91
N ALA A 120 -7.95 -11.18 -5.81
CA ALA A 120 -9.13 -11.99 -5.46
C ALA A 120 -8.80 -13.06 -4.41
N GLN A 121 -7.61 -13.66 -4.47
CA GLN A 121 -7.10 -14.58 -3.45
C GLN A 121 -6.93 -13.87 -2.10
N ILE A 122 -6.34 -12.68 -2.06
CA ILE A 122 -6.22 -11.88 -0.84
C ILE A 122 -7.61 -11.51 -0.29
N ASP A 123 -8.55 -11.13 -1.14
CA ASP A 123 -9.94 -10.79 -0.74
C ASP A 123 -10.64 -12.00 -0.08
N GLN A 124 -10.49 -13.19 -0.67
CA GLN A 124 -11.04 -14.42 -0.14
C GLN A 124 -10.38 -14.84 1.19
N TYR A 125 -9.04 -14.81 1.27
CA TYR A 125 -8.30 -15.28 2.43
C TYR A 125 -8.26 -14.26 3.58
N GLY A 126 -8.42 -12.97 3.27
CA GLY A 126 -8.56 -11.89 4.24
C GLY A 126 -9.97 -11.74 4.80
N ALA A 127 -10.97 -12.45 4.27
CA ALA A 127 -12.35 -12.35 4.72
C ALA A 127 -12.52 -12.70 6.22
N PRO A 128 -13.51 -12.10 6.92
CA PRO A 128 -13.76 -12.38 8.33
C PRO A 128 -13.90 -13.87 8.67
N ASN A 129 -14.50 -14.67 7.77
CA ASN A 129 -14.65 -16.12 7.95
C ASN A 129 -13.30 -16.85 8.02
N SER A 130 -12.32 -16.41 7.24
CA SER A 130 -10.95 -16.94 7.24
C SER A 130 -10.22 -16.60 8.55
N ARG A 131 -10.57 -15.47 9.19
CA ARG A 131 -10.05 -15.10 10.52
C ARG A 131 -10.56 -16.05 11.61
N TYR A 132 -11.82 -16.48 11.54
CA TYR A 132 -12.43 -17.40 12.50
C TYR A 132 -12.17 -18.88 12.24
N ARG A 133 -11.22 -19.20 11.36
CA ARG A 133 -10.84 -20.60 11.03
C ARG A 133 -11.95 -21.43 10.40
N LEU A 134 -12.90 -20.78 9.73
CA LEU A 134 -13.96 -21.47 9.00
C LEU A 134 -13.49 -21.93 7.61
N LEU A 135 -12.40 -21.35 7.11
CA LEU A 135 -11.78 -21.68 5.84
C LEU A 135 -10.29 -21.98 6.04
N ASP A 136 -9.82 -22.97 5.30
CA ASP A 136 -8.41 -23.30 5.15
C ASP A 136 -7.87 -22.70 3.85
N PHE A 137 -6.58 -22.38 3.88
CA PHE A 137 -5.89 -21.80 2.74
C PHE A 137 -4.43 -22.24 2.73
N VAL A 138 -3.84 -22.21 1.54
CA VAL A 138 -2.42 -22.48 1.33
C VAL A 138 -1.72 -21.15 1.12
N THR A 139 -0.56 -21.00 1.73
CA THR A 139 0.34 -19.85 1.49
C THR A 139 1.58 -20.37 0.80
N TYR A 140 1.95 -19.71 -0.28
CA TYR A 140 3.12 -20.03 -1.08
C TYR A 140 4.26 -19.04 -0.78
N GLU A 141 5.50 -19.48 -1.02
CA GLU A 141 6.71 -18.65 -0.86
C GLU A 141 6.66 -17.39 -1.74
N GLY A 142 6.04 -17.49 -2.92
CA GLY A 142 5.89 -16.37 -3.84
C GLY A 142 4.83 -15.32 -3.45
N ASP A 143 3.97 -15.61 -2.47
CA ASP A 143 2.83 -14.72 -2.16
C ASP A 143 3.30 -13.37 -1.61
N ILE A 144 4.40 -13.32 -0.85
CA ILE A 144 4.95 -12.05 -0.34
C ILE A 144 5.45 -11.15 -1.47
N HIS A 145 6.08 -11.73 -2.50
CA HIS A 145 6.59 -10.95 -3.64
C HIS A 145 5.45 -10.42 -4.51
N ARG A 146 4.40 -11.23 -4.71
CA ARG A 146 3.17 -10.81 -5.40
C ARG A 146 2.46 -9.70 -4.64
N PHE A 147 2.42 -9.80 -3.31
CA PHE A 147 1.86 -8.77 -2.45
C PHE A 147 2.64 -7.46 -2.54
N ASP A 148 3.97 -7.51 -2.41
CA ASP A 148 4.84 -6.34 -2.57
C ASP A 148 4.59 -5.67 -3.93
N GLU A 149 4.67 -6.44 -5.02
CA GLU A 149 4.50 -5.87 -6.36
C GLU A 149 3.10 -5.28 -6.58
N THR A 150 2.05 -5.96 -6.11
CA THR A 150 0.67 -5.44 -6.18
C THR A 150 0.53 -4.15 -5.39
N PHE A 151 1.03 -4.12 -4.15
CA PHE A 151 0.93 -2.96 -3.27
C PHE A 151 1.67 -1.75 -3.86
N PHE A 152 2.90 -1.95 -4.35
CA PHE A 152 3.67 -0.87 -4.98
C PHE A 152 3.06 -0.35 -6.28
N ARG A 153 2.45 -1.22 -7.11
CA ARG A 153 1.72 -0.76 -8.29
C ARG A 153 0.56 0.16 -7.92
N ILE A 154 -0.19 -0.20 -6.87
CA ILE A 154 -1.29 0.64 -6.37
C ILE A 154 -0.74 1.94 -5.76
N ILE A 155 0.38 1.92 -5.03
CA ILE A 155 1.03 3.15 -4.53
C ILE A 155 1.35 4.08 -5.70
N VAL A 156 2.01 3.58 -6.74
CA VAL A 156 2.43 4.42 -7.87
C VAL A 156 1.21 4.93 -8.64
N ALA A 157 0.17 4.11 -8.79
CA ALA A 157 -1.10 4.54 -9.36
C ALA A 157 -1.77 5.63 -8.51
N TRP A 158 -1.81 5.48 -7.19
CA TRP A 158 -2.32 6.48 -6.26
C TRP A 158 -1.53 7.78 -6.35
N GLU A 159 -0.20 7.72 -6.35
CA GLU A 159 0.65 8.90 -6.48
C GLU A 159 0.44 9.61 -7.81
N SER A 160 0.32 8.85 -8.90
CA SER A 160 -0.02 9.41 -10.21
C SER A 160 -1.36 10.15 -10.16
N ILE A 161 -2.39 9.57 -9.54
CA ILE A 161 -3.70 10.24 -9.37
C ILE A 161 -3.57 11.50 -8.51
N ALA A 162 -2.91 11.38 -7.36
CA ALA A 162 -2.82 12.44 -6.38
C ALA A 162 -1.96 13.60 -6.88
N SER A 163 -0.96 13.32 -7.74
CA SER A 163 -0.08 14.31 -8.38
C SER A 163 -0.69 15.04 -9.57
N VAL A 164 -1.74 14.48 -10.19
CA VAL A 164 -2.54 15.19 -11.21
C VAL A 164 -3.61 15.99 -10.49
N GLY A 165 -3.26 17.20 -10.04
CA GLY A 165 -4.25 18.15 -9.52
C GLY A 165 -5.26 18.55 -10.60
N LYS A 166 -6.45 19.02 -10.20
CA LYS A 166 -7.39 19.64 -11.14
C LYS A 166 -6.73 20.89 -11.76
N ASN A 167 -6.97 21.10 -13.06
CA ASN A 167 -6.62 22.32 -13.80
C ASN A 167 -5.11 22.66 -13.92
N GLY A 168 -4.22 21.66 -13.89
CA GLY A 168 -2.78 21.90 -14.06
C GLY A 168 -2.07 22.43 -12.81
N ASN A 169 -2.75 22.46 -11.66
CA ASN A 169 -2.08 22.64 -10.38
C ASN A 169 -1.29 21.36 -10.02
N PRO A 170 -0.06 21.50 -9.49
CA PRO A 170 0.69 20.35 -9.00
C PRO A 170 -0.16 19.63 -7.97
N GLY A 171 -0.25 18.31 -8.10
CA GLY A 171 -1.13 17.53 -7.26
C GLY A 171 -0.71 17.51 -5.79
N PHE A 172 -1.62 16.99 -4.99
CA PHE A 172 -1.82 17.37 -3.60
C PHE A 172 -0.96 16.61 -2.59
N LEU A 173 -0.03 15.76 -3.04
CA LEU A 173 0.86 15.05 -2.13
C LEU A 173 1.83 16.05 -1.50
N PRO A 174 1.82 16.23 -0.17
CA PRO A 174 2.85 17.04 0.47
C PRO A 174 4.22 16.46 0.10
N GLU A 175 5.23 17.30 -0.13
CA GLU A 175 6.57 16.84 -0.59
C GLU A 175 7.18 15.73 0.27
N HIS A 176 6.86 15.70 1.57
CA HIS A 176 7.35 14.66 2.49
C HIS A 176 6.72 13.27 2.25
N TRP A 177 5.63 13.20 1.48
CA TRP A 177 4.93 11.96 1.11
C TRP A 177 5.28 11.43 -0.26
N ALA A 178 5.84 12.27 -1.15
CA ALA A 178 6.29 11.80 -2.45
C ALA A 178 7.43 10.79 -2.28
N PHE A 179 7.28 9.60 -2.86
CA PHE A 179 8.42 8.71 -3.05
C PHE A 179 9.39 9.37 -4.04
N SER A 180 10.70 9.34 -3.74
CA SER A 180 11.68 9.78 -4.73
C SER A 180 11.56 8.90 -5.97
N SER A 181 11.88 9.44 -7.15
CA SER A 181 12.01 8.66 -8.38
C SER A 181 12.87 7.41 -8.15
N ASP A 182 13.94 7.56 -7.39
CA ASP A 182 14.89 6.49 -7.06
C ASP A 182 14.27 5.43 -6.15
N ALA A 183 13.38 5.80 -5.22
CA ALA A 183 12.68 4.84 -4.36
C ALA A 183 11.61 4.06 -5.14
N ARG A 184 10.93 4.71 -6.09
CA ARG A 184 10.01 4.05 -7.03
C ARG A 184 10.79 3.05 -7.90
N ASP A 185 11.88 3.51 -8.51
CA ASP A 185 12.73 2.68 -9.35
C ASP A 185 13.39 1.52 -8.59
N ALA A 186 13.84 1.75 -7.36
CA ALA A 186 14.39 0.70 -6.49
C ALA A 186 13.33 -0.33 -6.09
N ALA A 187 12.10 0.08 -5.79
CA ALA A 187 11.00 -0.84 -5.51
C ALA A 187 10.69 -1.74 -6.73
N PHE A 188 10.78 -1.21 -7.95
CA PHE A 188 10.59 -2.00 -9.17
C PHE A 188 11.82 -2.85 -9.59
N LYS A 189 13.04 -2.33 -9.39
CA LYS A 189 14.29 -2.99 -9.84
C LYS A 189 14.93 -3.91 -8.78
N GLY A 190 14.60 -3.73 -7.50
CA GLY A 190 15.30 -4.29 -6.34
C GLY A 190 15.03 -5.76 -6.01
N ASN A 191 14.16 -6.46 -6.74
CA ASN A 191 13.77 -7.83 -6.38
C ASN A 191 14.79 -8.94 -6.73
N ARG A 192 16.07 -8.60 -6.92
CA ARG A 192 17.17 -9.58 -7.03
C ARG A 192 17.87 -9.93 -5.71
N ILE A 193 17.60 -9.22 -4.62
CA ILE A 193 18.56 -9.20 -3.49
C ILE A 193 18.15 -10.10 -2.29
N PHE A 194 16.91 -10.58 -2.21
CA PHE A 194 16.44 -11.37 -1.05
C PHE A 194 16.35 -12.90 -1.27
N GLN A 195 16.97 -13.45 -2.31
CA GLN A 195 16.99 -14.91 -2.52
C GLN A 195 17.93 -15.70 -1.56
N SER A 196 18.67 -15.06 -0.63
CA SER A 196 19.75 -15.78 0.07
C SER A 196 19.94 -15.61 1.58
N THR A 197 18.93 -15.20 2.36
CA THR A 197 19.08 -15.27 3.84
C THR A 197 18.27 -16.43 4.42
N ASN A 198 19.00 -17.51 4.70
CA ASN A 198 18.57 -18.64 5.53
C ASN A 198 17.99 -18.10 6.87
N PRO A 199 16.72 -18.40 7.21
CA PRO A 199 16.05 -17.84 8.39
C PRO A 199 16.68 -18.27 9.74
N ALA A 200 17.60 -19.26 9.73
CA ALA A 200 18.27 -19.73 10.93
C ALA A 200 19.24 -18.71 11.58
N HIS A 201 19.67 -17.66 10.86
CA HIS A 201 20.64 -16.68 11.38
C HIS A 201 20.02 -15.46 12.09
N LEU A 202 18.69 -15.31 12.08
CA LEU A 202 18.00 -14.15 12.70
C LEU A 202 17.56 -14.36 14.16
N LEU A 203 17.85 -15.53 14.77
CA LEU A 203 17.45 -15.85 16.15
C LEU A 203 18.48 -15.47 17.21
N HIS A 204 19.64 -14.90 16.83
CA HIS A 204 20.63 -14.37 17.76
C HIS A 204 21.03 -12.95 17.32
N GLY A 205 20.32 -11.95 17.84
CA GLY A 205 20.62 -10.54 17.58
C GLY A 205 19.84 -9.63 18.52
N ASP A 206 20.43 -9.41 19.69
CA ASP A 206 20.27 -8.35 20.69
C ASP A 206 18.96 -7.54 20.75
N GLY A 207 18.32 -7.63 21.92
CA GLY A 207 17.07 -6.98 22.25
C GLY A 207 17.09 -5.46 22.12
N PHE A 208 16.07 -4.93 21.46
CA PHE A 208 15.72 -3.52 21.50
C PHE A 208 14.36 -3.35 22.18
N CYS A 209 14.41 -3.13 23.50
CA CYS A 209 13.25 -2.84 24.33
C CYS A 209 13.04 -1.31 24.36
N MET A 210 12.02 -0.80 23.68
CA MET A 210 11.58 0.60 23.83
C MET A 210 10.26 0.63 24.58
N ALA A 211 10.33 0.65 25.91
CA ALA A 211 9.24 1.16 26.73
C ALA A 211 9.31 2.70 26.70
N ARG A 212 8.32 3.35 26.09
CA ARG A 212 8.08 4.80 26.29
C ARG A 212 6.68 5.00 26.84
N THR A 213 6.61 5.78 27.92
CA THR A 213 5.38 6.24 28.57
C THR A 213 4.52 7.08 27.62
N PRO A 214 3.18 7.07 27.76
CA PRO A 214 2.28 7.75 26.85
C PRO A 214 2.42 9.28 26.97
N LYS A 215 2.68 9.96 25.84
CA LYS A 215 2.54 11.42 25.72
C LYS A 215 1.06 11.80 25.54
N LYS A 216 0.72 13.03 25.94
CA LYS A 216 -0.63 13.59 25.82
C LYS A 216 -1.05 13.71 24.35
N MET A 217 -2.33 13.43 24.10
CA MET A 217 -2.99 13.22 22.80
C MET A 217 -3.07 14.46 21.87
N HIS A 218 -2.49 15.61 22.23
CA HIS A 218 -2.61 16.85 21.45
C HIS A 218 -1.37 17.25 20.63
N ASP A 219 -0.25 16.51 20.75
CA ASP A 219 0.95 16.73 19.95
C ASP A 219 1.27 15.47 19.12
N TYR A 220 0.45 15.19 18.09
CA TYR A 220 0.84 14.22 17.07
C TYR A 220 1.77 14.92 16.07
N ASP A 221 3.05 14.99 16.43
CA ASP A 221 4.12 15.38 15.51
C ASP A 221 4.20 14.38 14.35
N SER A 222 4.44 14.86 13.14
CA SER A 222 4.70 14.06 11.93
C SER A 222 5.99 13.22 11.99
N GLU A 223 6.71 13.22 13.11
CA GLU A 223 8.01 12.57 13.31
C GLU A 223 8.00 11.03 13.26
N PRO A 224 7.02 10.31 13.84
CA PRO A 224 6.92 8.85 13.68
C PRO A 224 6.69 8.44 12.22
N LEU A 225 6.00 9.30 11.45
CA LEU A 225 5.65 9.11 10.04
C LEU A 225 6.82 9.39 9.11
N LYS A 226 7.57 10.46 9.35
CA LYS A 226 8.87 10.70 8.70
C LYS A 226 9.84 9.55 8.97
N SER A 227 9.84 9.02 10.20
CA SER A 227 10.67 7.87 10.56
C SER A 227 10.23 6.60 9.84
N ALA A 228 8.92 6.33 9.69
CA ALA A 228 8.40 5.20 8.92
C ALA A 228 8.72 5.31 7.42
N MET A 229 8.61 6.51 6.84
CA MET A 229 8.96 6.76 5.44
C MET A 229 10.48 6.74 5.21
N GLN A 230 11.28 7.26 6.14
CA GLN A 230 12.74 7.09 6.14
C GLN A 230 13.14 5.63 6.32
N TRP A 231 12.40 4.86 7.11
CA TRP A 231 12.61 3.43 7.28
C TRP A 231 12.25 2.65 6.02
N LEU A 232 11.15 2.97 5.34
CA LEU A 232 10.81 2.41 4.01
C LEU A 232 11.85 2.80 2.95
N ARG A 233 12.34 4.04 2.97
CA ARG A 233 13.45 4.50 2.11
C ARG A 233 14.76 3.77 2.45
N GLY A 234 15.04 3.55 3.73
CA GLY A 234 16.21 2.81 4.21
C GLY A 234 16.15 1.33 3.85
N LEU A 235 14.98 0.70 3.92
CA LEU A 235 14.75 -0.67 3.44
C LEU A 235 14.93 -0.79 1.93
N ALA A 236 14.62 0.26 1.17
CA ALA A 236 14.90 0.32 -0.26
C ALA A 236 16.37 0.63 -0.61
N GLN A 237 17.17 1.11 0.35
CA GLN A 237 18.59 1.48 0.17
C GLN A 237 19.60 0.50 0.78
N LEU A 238 19.17 -0.33 1.75
CA LEU A 238 20.00 -1.35 2.41
C LEU A 238 20.09 -2.66 1.60
N GLY A 239 19.87 -2.59 0.28
CA GLY A 239 19.99 -3.71 -0.67
C GLY A 239 20.54 -3.22 -1.99
#